data_AF-A0A7S1APY7-F1
#
_entry.id   AF-A0A7S1APY7-F1
#
_cell.length_a   1.000
_cell.length_b   1.000
_cell.length_c   1.000
_cell.angle_alpha   90.00
_cell.angle_beta   90.00
_cell.angle_gamma   90.00
#
_symmetry.space_group_name_H-M   'P 1'
#
loop_
_entity.id
_entity.type
_entity.pdbx_description
1 polymer ?
#
loop_
_entity_poly.entity_id
_entity_poly.type
_entity_poly.pdbx_seq_one_letter_code
_entity_poly.pdbx_strand_id
1 'polypeptide(L)'
;YLRSWFLLDLALVACDWTSVVMTRVFGLEDALTQNMRILRLTKLSRFARILGLLRMIRPLKRIEVLLEVHTTEGLVTVLQIGGVLLFVLWINHLVGCVWFAVGMYAPSDTGTSWLQYPLVVNGELVPYQNLDEGYQYLTSLHWAMAQSTLGAIEVPSRTSVERLTTIALLLLGMLISSTLISSLSATLVSYQLERSDVAKRMRTLRRFI
;
A
#
# COMPACT_ATOMS: atom_id res chain seq x y z
N TYR A 1 -19.18 7.33 -15.36
CA TYR A 1 -18.41 7.89 -14.22
C TYR A 1 -19.33 8.37 -13.10
N LEU A 2 -20.32 9.23 -13.39
CA LEU A 2 -21.31 9.75 -12.42
C LEU A 2 -22.16 8.70 -11.70
N ARG A 3 -22.40 7.52 -12.29
CA ARG A 3 -23.34 6.51 -11.74
C ARG A 3 -22.72 5.46 -10.81
N SER A 4 -21.41 5.18 -10.91
CA SER A 4 -20.79 4.06 -10.20
C SER A 4 -19.75 4.46 -9.14
N TRP A 5 -18.94 5.49 -9.40
CA TRP A 5 -17.81 5.83 -8.52
C TRP A 5 -17.90 7.23 -7.92
N PHE A 6 -18.78 8.09 -8.46
CA PHE A 6 -18.97 9.46 -7.99
C PHE A 6 -19.60 9.52 -6.60
N LEU A 7 -20.62 8.70 -6.31
CA LEU A 7 -21.26 8.68 -4.98
C LEU A 7 -20.28 8.27 -3.88
N LEU A 8 -19.39 7.30 -4.17
CA LEU A 8 -18.36 6.84 -3.25
C LEU A 8 -17.27 7.90 -3.08
N ASP A 9 -16.85 8.57 -4.15
CA ASP A 9 -15.89 9.67 -4.06
C ASP A 9 -16.44 10.88 -3.31
N LEU A 10 -17.70 11.24 -3.57
CA LEU A 10 -18.41 12.33 -2.92
C LEU A 10 -18.60 12.05 -1.43
N ALA A 11 -18.98 10.82 -1.07
CA ALA A 11 -19.12 10.42 0.34
C ALA A 11 -17.79 10.51 1.10
N LEU A 12 -16.69 10.08 0.48
CA LEU A 12 -15.34 10.20 1.05
C LEU A 12 -14.88 11.65 1.21
N VAL A 13 -15.12 12.50 0.20
CA VAL A 13 -14.80 13.93 0.27
C VAL A 13 -15.67 14.63 1.33
N ALA A 14 -16.96 14.28 1.41
CA ALA A 14 -17.85 14.79 2.45
C ALA A 14 -17.40 14.36 3.86
N CYS A 15 -16.94 13.12 4.04
CA CYS A 15 -16.35 12.65 5.30
C CYS A 15 -15.06 13.40 5.67
N ASP A 16 -14.22 13.75 4.69
CA ASP A 16 -13.00 14.49 4.94
C ASP A 16 -13.30 15.96 5.33
N TRP A 17 -14.17 16.64 4.56
CA TRP A 17 -14.61 18.01 4.85
C TRP A 17 -15.33 18.11 6.20
N THR A 18 -16.22 17.18 6.53
CA THR A 18 -16.88 17.17 7.85
C THR A 18 -15.86 17.03 8.98
N SER A 19 -14.79 16.27 8.80
CA SER A 19 -13.74 16.17 9.82
C SER A 19 -12.90 17.44 9.98
N VAL A 20 -12.59 18.13 8.88
CA VAL A 20 -11.86 19.41 8.90
C VAL A 20 -12.72 20.49 9.51
N VAL A 21 -13.98 20.60 9.10
CA VAL A 21 -14.96 21.55 9.64
C VAL A 21 -15.17 21.27 11.12
N MET A 22 -15.36 20.02 11.53
CA MET A 22 -15.56 19.68 12.95
C MET A 22 -14.32 20.04 13.78
N THR A 23 -13.11 19.79 13.27
CA THR A 23 -11.87 20.15 13.96
C THR A 23 -11.64 21.66 14.01
N ARG A 24 -12.08 22.42 13.00
CA ARG A 24 -11.90 23.89 12.92
C ARG A 24 -12.99 24.66 13.66
N VAL A 25 -14.22 24.13 13.72
CA VAL A 25 -15.39 24.76 14.36
C VAL A 25 -15.48 24.39 15.85
N PHE A 26 -15.15 23.15 16.22
CA PHE A 26 -15.16 22.68 17.62
C PHE A 26 -13.76 22.69 18.28
N GLY A 27 -12.73 23.18 17.59
CA GLY A 27 -11.34 23.09 18.03
C GLY A 27 -10.74 24.37 18.59
N LEU A 28 -11.53 25.30 19.13
CA LEU A 28 -10.95 26.47 19.80
C LEU A 28 -11.35 26.71 21.26
N GLU A 29 -12.32 26.00 21.83
CA GLU A 29 -12.59 26.17 23.27
C GLU A 29 -13.35 24.96 23.85
N ASP A 30 -12.96 24.61 25.07
CA ASP A 30 -13.57 23.68 26.01
C ASP A 30 -13.22 22.18 25.96
N ALA A 31 -12.24 21.88 26.82
CA ALA A 31 -12.27 20.76 27.74
C ALA A 31 -13.66 20.55 28.40
N LEU A 32 -13.90 19.32 28.87
CA LEU A 32 -15.01 18.85 29.71
C LEU A 32 -16.09 18.00 29.00
N THR A 33 -15.84 16.68 29.02
CA THR A 33 -16.80 15.68 29.49
C THR A 33 -18.15 15.47 28.76
N GLN A 34 -18.22 15.51 27.43
CA GLN A 34 -19.30 14.76 26.75
C GLN A 34 -19.00 14.38 25.30
N ASN A 35 -18.37 13.21 25.11
CA ASN A 35 -18.67 12.21 24.07
C ASN A 35 -17.42 11.42 23.66
N MET A 36 -17.22 10.26 24.28
CA MET A 36 -16.34 9.21 23.76
C MET A 36 -16.69 8.76 22.32
N ARG A 37 -17.87 9.15 21.79
CA ARG A 37 -18.27 8.93 20.39
C ARG A 37 -17.62 9.90 19.41
N ILE A 38 -17.39 11.17 19.78
CA ILE A 38 -16.84 12.19 18.86
C ILE A 38 -15.33 11.96 18.63
N LEU A 39 -14.60 11.53 19.66
CA LEU A 39 -13.21 11.08 19.53
C LEU A 39 -13.05 9.82 18.65
N ARG A 40 -14.08 8.98 18.54
CA ARG A 40 -14.06 7.83 17.61
C ARG A 40 -14.29 8.28 16.16
N LEU A 41 -15.10 9.31 15.94
CA LEU A 41 -15.41 9.84 14.61
C LEU A 41 -14.24 10.61 13.99
N THR A 42 -13.46 11.35 14.79
CA THR A 42 -12.20 11.96 14.31
C THR A 42 -11.12 10.92 13.97
N LYS A 43 -11.13 9.75 14.62
CA LYS A 43 -10.29 8.61 14.24
C LYS A 43 -10.75 8.00 12.91
N LEU A 44 -12.06 7.86 12.67
CA LEU A 44 -12.62 7.34 11.40
C LEU A 44 -12.32 8.24 10.19
N SER A 45 -12.26 9.56 10.35
CA SER A 45 -11.96 10.46 9.22
C SER A 45 -10.53 10.28 8.67
N ARG A 46 -9.57 9.90 9.51
CA ARG A 46 -8.20 9.60 9.06
C ARG A 46 -8.16 8.35 8.18
N PHE A 47 -8.96 7.33 8.51
CA PHE A 47 -9.12 6.15 7.66
C PHE A 47 -9.80 6.50 6.32
N ALA A 48 -10.75 7.44 6.30
CA ALA A 48 -11.35 7.95 5.06
C ALA A 48 -10.33 8.60 4.12
N ARG A 49 -9.32 9.32 4.66
CA ARG A 49 -8.20 9.84 3.83
C ARG A 49 -7.36 8.73 3.20
N ILE A 50 -7.11 7.65 3.93
CA ILE A 50 -6.39 6.47 3.42
C ILE A 50 -7.21 5.77 2.32
N LEU A 51 -8.54 5.69 2.49
CA LEU A 51 -9.45 5.23 1.43
C LEU A 51 -9.46 6.16 0.20
N GLY A 52 -9.23 7.46 0.40
CA GLY A 52 -9.02 8.42 -0.69
C GLY A 52 -7.77 8.14 -1.52
N LEU A 53 -6.71 7.60 -0.91
CA LEU A 53 -5.49 7.20 -1.62
C LEU A 53 -5.76 6.02 -2.58
N LEU A 54 -6.68 5.09 -2.27
CA LEU A 54 -7.17 4.03 -3.18
C LEU A 54 -7.70 4.54 -4.54
N ARG A 55 -7.87 5.85 -4.72
CA ARG A 55 -8.16 6.47 -6.02
C ARG A 55 -6.97 6.47 -6.98
N MET A 56 -5.73 6.39 -6.50
CA MET A 56 -4.51 6.32 -7.34
C MET A 56 -4.39 5.02 -8.14
N ILE A 57 -5.24 4.02 -7.88
CA ILE A 57 -5.34 2.79 -8.68
C ILE A 57 -5.99 3.06 -10.05
N ARG A 58 -6.80 4.13 -10.16
CA ARG A 58 -7.60 4.45 -11.35
C ARG A 58 -6.80 4.91 -12.60
N PRO A 59 -5.72 5.71 -12.51
CA PRO A 59 -4.95 6.10 -13.70
C PRO A 59 -4.18 4.96 -14.37
N LEU A 60 -3.86 3.88 -13.65
CA LEU A 60 -3.06 2.76 -14.20
C LEU A 60 -3.69 2.14 -15.46
N LYS A 61 -5.02 1.95 -15.46
CA LYS A 61 -5.75 1.46 -16.64
C LYS A 61 -5.85 2.48 -17.79
N ARG A 62 -5.72 3.78 -17.51
CA ARG A 62 -5.77 4.82 -18.55
C ARG A 62 -4.41 5.03 -19.22
N ILE A 63 -3.33 4.82 -18.47
CA ILE A 63 -1.96 4.91 -18.96
C ILE A 63 -1.68 3.80 -19.97
N GLU A 64 -2.19 2.59 -19.74
CA GLU A 64 -2.06 1.44 -20.64
C GLU A 64 -2.64 1.72 -22.04
N VAL A 65 -3.87 2.27 -22.10
CA VAL A 65 -4.54 2.62 -23.36
C VAL A 65 -3.86 3.77 -24.10
N LEU A 66 -3.22 4.70 -23.40
CA LEU A 66 -2.50 5.82 -24.03
C LEU A 66 -1.11 5.40 -24.55
N LEU A 67 -0.48 4.41 -23.90
CA LEU A 67 0.84 3.90 -24.28
C LEU A 67 0.82 3.03 -25.54
N GLU A 68 -0.27 2.34 -25.81
CA GLU A 68 -0.44 1.55 -27.05
C GLU A 68 -0.45 2.41 -28.32
N VAL A 69 -0.80 3.69 -28.24
CA VAL A 69 -1.07 4.50 -29.43
C VAL A 69 0.21 5.16 -29.99
N HIS A 70 1.28 5.34 -29.21
CA HIS A 70 2.40 6.23 -29.59
C HIS A 70 3.83 5.70 -29.38
N THR A 71 4.05 4.42 -29.02
CA THR A 71 5.36 3.99 -28.52
C THR A 71 5.89 2.69 -29.12
N THR A 72 7.21 2.59 -29.25
CA THR A 72 7.92 1.38 -29.67
C THR A 72 7.60 0.22 -28.73
N GLU A 73 7.33 -0.97 -29.28
CA GLU A 73 6.86 -2.17 -28.55
C GLU A 73 7.69 -2.50 -27.29
N GLY A 74 9.01 -2.29 -27.35
CA GLY A 74 9.90 -2.48 -26.19
C GLY A 74 9.69 -1.47 -25.06
N LEU A 75 9.41 -0.20 -25.37
CA LEU A 75 9.23 0.85 -24.36
C LEU A 75 7.88 0.71 -23.65
N VAL A 76 6.84 0.26 -24.35
CA VAL A 76 5.53 -0.08 -23.76
C VAL A 76 5.67 -1.15 -22.69
N THR A 77 6.39 -2.23 -23.00
CA THR A 77 6.62 -3.34 -22.07
C THR A 77 7.38 -2.89 -20.81
N VAL A 78 8.42 -2.07 -20.96
CA VAL A 78 9.20 -1.53 -19.82
C VAL A 78 8.34 -0.63 -18.94
N LEU A 79 7.51 0.24 -19.53
CA LEU A 79 6.63 1.13 -18.77
C LEU A 79 5.49 0.38 -18.06
N GLN A 80 4.97 -0.69 -18.66
CA GLN A 80 3.99 -1.57 -18.00
C GLN A 80 4.60 -2.24 -16.76
N ILE A 81 5.80 -2.83 -16.88
CA ILE A 81 6.50 -3.43 -15.74
C ILE A 81 6.80 -2.38 -14.66
N GLY A 82 7.30 -1.20 -15.06
CA GLY A 82 7.54 -0.08 -14.15
C GLY A 82 6.26 0.38 -13.42
N GLY A 83 5.14 0.43 -14.13
CA GLY A 83 3.83 0.77 -13.56
C GLY A 83 3.35 -0.25 -12.52
N VAL A 84 3.55 -1.55 -12.77
CA VAL A 84 3.25 -2.63 -11.81
C VAL A 84 4.13 -2.51 -10.57
N LEU A 85 5.43 -2.26 -10.72
CA LEU A 85 6.35 -2.08 -9.58
C LEU A 85 5.97 -0.87 -8.72
N LEU A 86 5.67 0.27 -9.35
CA LEU A 86 5.20 1.47 -8.64
C LEU A 86 3.89 1.22 -7.91
N PHE A 87 2.96 0.47 -8.54
CA PHE A 87 1.71 0.09 -7.90
C PHE A 87 1.93 -0.80 -6.68
N VAL A 88 2.82 -1.80 -6.76
CA VAL A 88 3.19 -2.65 -5.62
C VAL A 88 3.83 -1.84 -4.49
N LEU A 89 4.78 -0.95 -4.80
CA LEU A 89 5.39 -0.05 -3.81
C LEU A 89 4.34 0.83 -3.14
N TRP A 90 3.40 1.35 -3.91
CA TRP A 90 2.34 2.22 -3.43
C TRP A 90 1.36 1.48 -2.51
N ILE A 91 0.97 0.24 -2.82
CA ILE A 91 0.19 -0.61 -1.91
C ILE A 91 0.96 -0.87 -0.61
N ASN A 92 2.26 -1.17 -0.70
CA ASN A 92 3.10 -1.39 0.49
C ASN A 92 3.23 -0.14 1.37
N HIS A 93 3.29 1.05 0.78
CA HIS A 93 3.23 2.32 1.52
C HIS A 93 1.91 2.44 2.31
N LEU A 94 0.76 2.15 1.68
CA LEU A 94 -0.52 2.18 2.38
C LEU A 94 -0.56 1.19 3.54
N VAL A 95 -0.13 -0.05 3.30
CA VAL A 95 -0.08 -1.09 4.33
C VAL A 95 0.86 -0.70 5.47
N GLY A 96 2.04 -0.15 5.16
CA GLY A 96 3.00 0.35 6.16
C GLY A 96 2.45 1.50 6.99
N CYS A 97 1.77 2.46 6.36
CA CYS A 97 1.09 3.55 7.07
C CYS A 97 -0.06 3.04 7.95
N VAL A 98 -0.82 2.04 7.50
CA VAL A 98 -1.85 1.39 8.33
C VAL A 98 -1.21 0.69 9.52
N TRP A 99 -0.09 -0.03 9.32
CA TRP A 99 0.65 -0.68 10.40
C TRP A 99 1.17 0.32 11.45
N PHE A 100 1.69 1.45 11.00
CA PHE A 100 2.09 2.56 11.87
C PHE A 100 0.91 3.15 12.64
N ALA A 101 -0.23 3.36 11.98
CA ALA A 101 -1.45 3.83 12.62
C ALA A 101 -2.01 2.83 13.65
N VAL A 102 -1.89 1.52 13.39
CA VAL A 102 -2.25 0.46 14.35
C VAL A 102 -1.38 0.57 15.59
N GLY A 103 -0.05 0.70 15.44
CA GLY A 103 0.86 0.86 16.57
C GLY A 103 0.59 2.09 17.44
N MET A 104 0.10 3.18 16.84
CA MET A 104 -0.22 4.43 17.57
C MET A 104 -1.60 4.46 18.21
N TYR A 105 -2.63 3.89 17.55
CA TYR A 105 -4.03 4.14 17.93
C TYR A 105 -4.82 2.90 18.33
N ALA A 106 -4.33 1.70 18.05
CA ALA A 106 -5.02 0.48 18.44
C ALA A 106 -4.99 0.31 19.97
N PRO A 107 -6.06 -0.24 20.56
CA PRO A 107 -6.05 -0.56 21.98
C PRO A 107 -5.00 -1.64 22.26
N SER A 108 -4.12 -1.38 23.23
CA SER A 108 -3.15 -2.36 23.72
C SER A 108 -3.78 -3.24 24.80
N ASP A 109 -4.05 -4.48 24.44
CA ASP A 109 -4.46 -5.53 25.38
C ASP A 109 -3.32 -5.99 26.28
N THR A 110 -2.09 -5.97 25.76
CA THR A 110 -0.86 -6.31 26.49
C THR A 110 -0.19 -5.10 27.16
N GLY A 111 -0.77 -3.90 27.04
CA GLY A 111 -0.22 -2.66 27.57
C GLY A 111 0.99 -2.10 26.77
N THR A 112 1.44 -2.78 25.71
CA THR A 112 2.52 -2.31 24.82
C THR A 112 2.14 -2.46 23.35
N SER A 113 2.74 -1.66 22.47
CA SER A 113 2.63 -1.80 21.00
C SER A 113 4.01 -2.03 20.37
N TRP A 114 4.03 -2.35 19.07
CA TRP A 114 5.30 -2.53 18.35
C TRP A 114 6.20 -1.28 18.39
N LEU A 115 5.62 -0.07 18.47
CA LEU A 115 6.36 1.20 18.59
C LEU A 115 7.10 1.36 19.93
N GLN A 116 6.68 0.62 20.94
CA GLN A 116 7.29 0.66 22.27
C GLN A 116 8.32 -0.46 22.46
N TYR A 117 8.61 -1.22 21.39
CA TYR A 117 9.64 -2.24 21.44
C TYR A 117 11.03 -1.60 21.61
N PRO A 118 11.80 -1.98 22.64
CA PRO A 118 13.09 -1.38 22.92
C PRO A 118 14.15 -1.91 21.95
N LEU A 119 14.92 -0.99 21.39
CA LEU A 119 16.13 -1.24 20.62
C LEU A 119 17.34 -0.79 21.43
N VAL A 120 18.46 -1.50 21.30
CA VAL A 120 19.73 -1.06 21.89
C VAL A 120 20.39 -0.07 20.94
N VAL A 121 20.40 1.21 21.30
CA VAL A 121 21.09 2.28 20.56
C VAL A 121 22.14 2.85 21.49
N ASN A 122 23.42 2.78 21.11
CA ASN A 122 24.55 3.26 21.91
C ASN A 122 24.61 2.67 23.36
N GLY A 123 24.11 1.46 23.56
CA GLY A 123 24.07 0.80 24.87
C GLY A 123 22.85 1.14 25.73
N GLU A 124 21.97 2.02 25.27
CA GLU A 124 20.71 2.36 25.94
C GLU A 124 19.51 1.73 25.24
N LEU A 125 18.48 1.39 26.03
CA LEU A 125 17.22 0.85 25.52
C LEU A 125 16.30 2.00 25.11
N VAL A 126 16.18 2.24 23.81
CA VAL A 126 15.34 3.28 23.24
C VAL A 126 14.18 2.65 22.48
N PRO A 127 12.91 3.00 22.78
CA PRO A 127 11.76 2.47 22.05
C PRO A 127 11.67 3.10 20.65
N TYR A 128 11.13 2.36 19.67
CA TYR A 128 10.94 2.82 18.28
C TYR A 128 10.30 4.21 18.16
N GLN A 129 9.33 4.54 19.01
CA GLN A 129 8.64 5.84 19.01
C GLN A 129 9.58 7.05 19.22
N ASN A 130 10.75 6.84 19.84
CA ASN A 130 11.73 7.89 20.13
C ASN A 130 12.85 7.96 19.08
N LEU A 131 12.86 7.07 18.08
CA LEU A 131 13.82 7.12 16.98
C LEU A 131 13.37 8.13 15.92
N ASP A 132 14.28 8.45 15.00
CA ASP A 132 13.99 9.34 13.87
C ASP A 132 12.74 8.90 13.08
N GLU A 133 11.92 9.86 12.66
CA GLU A 133 10.66 9.60 11.95
C GLU A 133 10.91 8.85 10.63
N GLY A 134 12.04 9.12 9.96
CA GLY A 134 12.46 8.42 8.75
C GLY A 134 12.71 6.94 9.02
N TYR A 135 13.35 6.60 10.14
CA TYR A 135 13.59 5.22 10.54
C TYR A 135 12.29 4.49 10.89
N GLN A 136 11.37 5.14 11.60
CA GLN A 136 10.04 4.58 11.90
C GLN A 136 9.25 4.27 10.63
N TYR A 137 9.25 5.21 9.68
CA TYR A 137 8.59 5.03 8.38
C TYR A 137 9.21 3.89 7.58
N LEU A 138 10.53 3.87 7.40
CA LEU A 138 11.23 2.81 6.65
C LEU A 138 11.03 1.43 7.29
N THR A 139 11.01 1.35 8.62
CA THR A 139 10.71 0.11 9.35
C THR A 139 9.28 -0.36 9.06
N SER A 140 8.30 0.54 9.10
CA SER A 140 6.89 0.20 8.79
C SER A 140 6.71 -0.23 7.33
N LEU A 141 7.43 0.39 6.40
CA LEU A 141 7.43 0.04 4.98
C LEU A 141 8.10 -1.32 4.76
N HIS A 142 9.23 -1.57 5.40
CA HIS A 142 9.91 -2.85 5.36
C HIS A 142 9.01 -3.97 5.92
N TRP A 143 8.29 -3.70 7.01
CA TRP A 143 7.32 -4.64 7.56
C TRP A 143 6.23 -5.01 6.57
N ALA A 144 5.64 -4.02 5.88
CA ALA A 144 4.62 -4.26 4.86
C ALA A 144 5.15 -5.08 3.68
N MET A 145 6.37 -4.76 3.21
CA MET A 145 7.04 -5.50 2.15
C MET A 145 7.30 -6.94 2.56
N ALA A 146 7.79 -7.16 3.79
CA ALA A 146 8.04 -8.49 4.33
C ALA A 146 6.76 -9.33 4.39
N GLN A 147 5.61 -8.77 4.80
CA GLN A 147 4.35 -9.52 4.78
C GLN A 147 3.89 -9.87 3.36
N SER A 148 4.19 -9.02 2.38
CA SER A 148 3.82 -9.24 0.97
C SER A 148 4.70 -10.29 0.28
N THR A 149 5.98 -10.41 0.67
CA THR A 149 6.97 -11.30 0.05
C THR A 149 7.37 -12.49 0.92
N LEU A 150 6.73 -12.66 2.08
CA LEU A 150 7.13 -13.61 3.13
C LEU A 150 8.58 -13.41 3.62
N GLY A 151 9.04 -12.17 3.63
CA GLY A 151 10.34 -11.79 4.18
C GLY A 151 10.39 -11.86 5.70
N ALA A 152 11.59 -12.03 6.25
CA ALA A 152 11.82 -11.95 7.69
C ALA A 152 11.93 -10.49 8.12
N ILE A 153 11.36 -10.16 9.28
CA ILE A 153 11.53 -8.85 9.92
C ILE A 153 11.59 -8.98 11.44
N GLU A 154 12.37 -8.11 12.06
CA GLU A 154 12.65 -8.10 13.50
C GLU A 154 11.60 -7.37 14.35
N VAL A 155 10.50 -6.90 13.75
CA VAL A 155 9.44 -6.15 14.45
C VAL A 155 8.38 -7.12 14.96
N PRO A 156 8.27 -7.38 16.29
CA PRO A 156 7.30 -8.32 16.82
C PRO A 156 5.92 -7.67 16.98
N SER A 157 4.88 -8.44 16.70
CA SER A 157 3.51 -8.09 17.09
C SER A 157 3.29 -8.35 18.58
N ARG A 158 2.90 -7.30 19.32
CA ARG A 158 2.74 -7.29 20.78
C ARG A 158 1.29 -7.31 21.21
N THR A 159 0.37 -6.81 20.38
CA THR A 159 -1.06 -6.83 20.68
C THR A 159 -1.80 -7.89 19.87
N SER A 160 -2.96 -8.35 20.36
CA SER A 160 -3.81 -9.26 19.59
C SER A 160 -4.27 -8.65 18.27
N VAL A 161 -4.50 -7.33 18.25
CA VAL A 161 -4.88 -6.58 17.03
C VAL A 161 -3.72 -6.60 16.03
N GLU A 162 -2.50 -6.29 16.46
CA GLU A 162 -1.30 -6.38 15.62
C GLU A 162 -1.11 -7.80 15.06
N ARG A 163 -1.27 -8.84 15.89
CA ARG A 163 -1.18 -10.24 15.47
C ARG A 163 -2.22 -10.60 14.43
N LEU A 164 -3.49 -10.22 14.64
CA LEU A 164 -4.57 -10.46 13.69
C LEU A 164 -4.29 -9.78 12.35
N THR A 165 -3.84 -8.52 12.38
CA THR A 165 -3.49 -7.79 11.14
C THR A 165 -2.30 -8.43 10.41
N THR A 166 -1.31 -8.96 11.15
CA THR A 166 -0.18 -9.69 10.56
C THR A 166 -0.67 -10.96 9.86
N ILE A 167 -1.49 -11.77 10.51
CA ILE A 167 -2.04 -13.01 9.95
C ILE A 167 -2.86 -12.71 8.68
N ALA A 168 -3.74 -11.71 8.73
CA ALA A 168 -4.55 -11.32 7.60
C ALA A 168 -3.71 -10.86 6.40
N LEU A 169 -2.68 -10.03 6.66
CA LEU A 169 -1.78 -9.52 5.61
C LEU A 169 -0.85 -10.59 5.05
N LEU A 170 -0.40 -11.57 5.86
CA LEU A 170 0.37 -12.71 5.37
C LEU A 170 -0.43 -13.55 4.37
N LEU A 171 -1.70 -13.86 4.68
CA LEU A 171 -2.58 -14.62 3.79
C LEU A 171 -2.83 -13.85 2.48
N LEU A 172 -3.14 -12.55 2.58
CA LEU A 172 -3.35 -11.70 1.40
C LEU A 172 -2.06 -11.52 0.58
N GLY A 173 -0.93 -11.31 1.26
CA GLY A 173 0.39 -11.16 0.65
C GLY A 173 0.82 -12.39 -0.12
N MET A 174 0.59 -13.59 0.43
CA MET A 174 0.84 -14.86 -0.24
C MET A 174 0.00 -15.00 -1.52
N LEU A 175 -1.29 -14.64 -1.49
CA LEU A 175 -2.15 -14.69 -2.68
C LEU A 175 -1.69 -13.68 -3.74
N ILE A 176 -1.42 -12.44 -3.34
CA ILE A 176 -1.01 -11.36 -4.25
C ILE A 176 0.35 -11.70 -4.88
N SER A 177 1.35 -12.08 -4.09
CA SER A 177 2.69 -12.46 -4.61
C SER A 177 2.61 -13.64 -5.58
N SER A 178 1.83 -14.67 -5.27
CA SER A 178 1.62 -15.82 -6.16
C SER A 178 1.01 -15.40 -7.50
N THR A 179 0.00 -14.53 -7.48
CA THR A 179 -0.63 -14.02 -8.71
C THR A 179 0.32 -13.11 -9.51
N LEU A 180 1.09 -12.25 -8.84
CA LEU A 180 2.08 -11.38 -9.47
C LEU A 180 3.15 -12.21 -10.18
N ILE A 181 3.76 -13.18 -9.49
CA ILE A 181 4.77 -14.07 -10.08
C ILE A 181 4.18 -14.82 -11.27
N SER A 182 2.97 -15.38 -11.13
CA SER A 182 2.30 -16.10 -12.23
C SER A 182 2.06 -15.23 -13.45
N SER A 183 1.61 -13.98 -13.24
CA SER A 183 1.37 -13.02 -14.31
C SER A 183 2.67 -12.62 -15.03
N LEU A 184 3.74 -12.37 -14.28
CA LEU A 184 5.05 -12.04 -14.83
C LEU A 184 5.61 -13.21 -15.64
N SER A 185 5.50 -14.44 -15.14
CA SER A 185 5.91 -15.63 -15.88
C SER A 185 5.13 -15.80 -17.19
N ALA A 186 3.81 -15.59 -17.17
CA ALA A 186 2.99 -15.66 -18.39
C ALA A 186 3.39 -14.62 -19.44
N THR A 187 3.64 -13.38 -19.01
CA THR A 187 4.12 -12.30 -19.89
C THR A 187 5.50 -12.62 -20.46
N LEU A 188 6.42 -13.14 -19.66
CA LEU A 188 7.76 -13.55 -20.11
C LEU A 188 7.70 -14.67 -21.15
N VAL A 189 6.87 -15.68 -20.93
CA VAL A 189 6.68 -16.78 -21.90
C VAL A 189 6.09 -16.25 -23.20
N SER A 190 5.08 -15.39 -23.13
CA SER A 190 4.45 -14.76 -24.30
C SER A 190 5.48 -13.98 -25.13
N TYR A 191 6.31 -13.18 -24.45
CA TYR A 191 7.40 -12.42 -25.09
C TYR A 191 8.45 -13.34 -25.76
N GLN A 192 8.83 -14.45 -25.13
CA GLN A 192 9.76 -15.42 -25.71
C GLN A 192 9.18 -16.12 -26.95
N LEU A 193 7.89 -16.46 -26.93
CA LEU A 193 7.19 -17.08 -28.06
C LEU A 193 7.16 -16.14 -29.27
N GLU A 194 6.82 -14.88 -29.07
CA GLU A 194 6.81 -13.87 -30.14
C GLU A 194 8.19 -13.70 -30.77
N ARG A 195 9.25 -13.57 -29.95
CA ARG A 195 10.63 -13.50 -30.44
C ARG A 195 11.06 -14.75 -31.21
N SER A 196 10.65 -15.93 -30.74
CA SER A 196 10.92 -17.21 -31.40
C SER A 196 10.26 -17.29 -32.78
N ASP A 197 9.00 -16.84 -32.88
CA ASP A 197 8.26 -16.85 -34.14
C ASP A 197 8.81 -15.84 -35.16
N VAL A 198 9.24 -14.65 -34.72
CA VAL A 198 9.98 -13.70 -35.57
C VAL A 198 11.27 -14.34 -36.09
N ALA A 199 12.04 -15.03 -35.24
CA ALA A 199 13.25 -15.71 -35.65
C ALA A 199 12.98 -16.86 -36.65
N LYS A 200 11.91 -17.64 -36.46
CA LYS A 200 11.49 -18.70 -37.42
C LYS A 200 11.07 -18.13 -38.77
N ARG A 201 10.30 -17.03 -38.78
CA ARG A 201 9.90 -16.33 -40.02
C ARG A 201 11.13 -15.83 -40.77
N MET A 202 12.09 -15.21 -40.07
CA MET A 202 13.33 -14.73 -40.68
C MET A 202 14.18 -15.87 -41.27
N ARG A 203 14.27 -17.02 -40.59
CA ARG A 203 14.94 -18.23 -41.13
C ARG A 203 14.25 -18.80 -42.36
N THR A 204 12.93 -18.69 -42.43
CA THR A 204 12.15 -19.18 -43.58
C THR A 204 12.34 -18.26 -44.78
N LEU A 205 12.32 -16.94 -44.58
CA LEU A 205 12.65 -15.97 -45.64
C LEU A 205 14.06 -16.17 -46.20
N ARG A 206 15.06 -16.41 -45.34
CA ARG A 206 16.43 -16.73 -45.76
C ARG A 206 16.59 -18.02 -46.57
N ARG A 207 15.59 -18.91 -46.59
CA ARG A 207 15.62 -20.12 -47.42
C ARG A 207 15.13 -19.91 -48.85
N PHE A 208 14.45 -18.79 -49.12
CA PHE A 208 13.91 -18.46 -50.45
C PHE A 208 14.73 -17.42 -51.21
N ILE A 209 15.79 -16.89 -50.60
CA ILE A 209 16.79 -16.00 -51.18
C ILE A 209 18.07 -16.80 -51.34
#